data_AF-A0A067BIJ2-F1
#
_entry.id   AF-A0A067BIJ2-F1
#
_cell.length_a   1.000
_cell.length_b   1.000
_cell.length_c   1.000
_cell.angle_alpha   90.00
_cell.angle_beta   90.00
_cell.angle_gamma   90.00
#
_symmetry.space_group_name_H-M   'P 1'
#
loop_
_entity.id
_entity.type
_entity.pdbx_description
1 polymer ?
#
loop_
_entity_poly.entity_id
_entity_poly.type
_entity_poly.pdbx_seq_one_letter_code
_entity_poly.pdbx_strand_id
1 'polypeptide(L)' 'MGIKIRNDTRHDVLVIVFTYFTTPFPTLYYRKTLLIPAGERYNCPTWQSAVKIYAWEADSSNG' A
#
# COMPACT_ATOMS: atom_id res chain seq x y z
N MET A 1 -2.83 -14.46 10.60
CA MET A 1 -1.94 -13.35 11.01
C MET A 1 -1.44 -12.68 9.75
N GLY A 2 -1.47 -11.35 9.67
CA GLY A 2 -1.19 -10.60 8.44
C GLY A 2 -1.67 -9.15 8.58
N ILE A 3 -1.23 -8.27 7.69
CA ILE A 3 -1.64 -6.85 7.72
C ILE A 3 -3.02 -6.73 7.06
N LYS A 4 -3.97 -6.10 7.75
CA LYS A 4 -5.27 -5.74 7.16
C LYS A 4 -5.24 -4.26 6.81
N ILE A 5 -5.34 -3.95 5.53
CA ILE A 5 -5.34 -2.59 5.03
C ILE A 5 -6.79 -2.20 4.77
N ARG A 6 -7.25 -1.18 5.47
CA ARG A 6 -8.59 -0.63 5.31
C ARG A 6 -8.49 0.77 4.72
N ASN A 7 -9.30 1.04 3.70
CA ASN A 7 -9.44 2.38 3.16
C ASN A 7 -10.73 3.02 3.69
N ASP A 8 -10.61 3.74 4.80
CA ASP A 8 -11.73 4.51 5.38
C ASP A 8 -11.83 5.95 4.84
N THR A 9 -11.06 6.27 3.80
CA THR A 9 -11.13 7.59 3.15
C THR A 9 -12.23 7.61 2.09
N ARG A 10 -12.57 8.82 1.61
CA ARG A 10 -13.52 9.02 0.50
C ARG A 10 -12.88 8.92 -0.88
N HIS A 11 -11.59 8.59 -0.95
CA HIS A 11 -10.81 8.52 -2.18
C HIS A 11 -10.13 7.17 -2.30
N ASP A 12 -9.74 6.81 -3.51
CA ASP A 12 -8.97 5.60 -3.74
C ASP A 12 -7.54 5.81 -3.22
N VAL A 13 -6.97 4.74 -2.67
CA VAL A 13 -5.62 4.80 -2.10
C VAL A 13 -4.70 3.81 -2.80
N LEU A 14 -3.52 4.29 -3.19
CA LEU A 14 -2.47 3.44 -3.72
C LEU A 14 -1.70 2.78 -2.56
N VAL A 15 -1.43 1.50 -2.71
CA VAL A 15 -0.64 0.73 -1.74
C VAL A 15 0.43 -0.05 -2.46
N ILE A 16 1.68 0.14 -2.04
CA ILE A 16 2.80 -0.66 -2.53
C ILE A 16 3.05 -1.79 -1.52
N VAL A 17 3.01 -3.02 -2.02
CA VAL A 17 3.22 -4.22 -1.23
C VAL A 17 4.62 -4.75 -1.48
N PHE A 18 5.33 -5.04 -0.40
CA PHE A 18 6.65 -5.64 -0.37
C PHE A 18 6.58 -7.01 0.29
N THR A 19 7.46 -7.92 -0.11
CA THR A 19 7.74 -9.16 0.63
C THR A 19 8.99 -8.95 1.48
N TYR A 20 8.91 -9.32 2.75
CA TYR A 20 10.03 -9.26 3.67
C TYR A 20 10.80 -10.57 3.66
N PHE A 21 12.11 -10.49 3.41
CA PHE A 21 13.05 -11.61 3.46
C PHE A 21 14.12 -11.33 4.50
N THR A 22 14.48 -12.35 5.29
CA THR A 22 15.49 -12.23 6.36
C THR A 22 16.89 -12.68 5.94
N THR A 23 17.02 -13.39 4.82
CA THR A 23 18.26 -14.07 4.41
C THR A 23 18.61 -13.70 2.96
N PRO A 24 19.86 -13.31 2.66
CA PRO A 24 21.02 -13.23 3.55
C PRO A 24 21.00 -12.04 4.51
N PHE A 25 20.24 -10.99 4.20
CA PHE A 25 20.03 -9.83 5.07
C PHE A 25 18.56 -9.37 5.03
N PRO A 26 18.04 -8.74 6.11
CA PRO A 26 16.71 -8.16 6.13
C PRO A 26 16.49 -7.20 4.96
N THR A 27 15.60 -7.58 4.05
CA THR A 27 15.35 -6.87 2.79
C THR A 27 13.87 -6.87 2.44
N LEU A 28 13.44 -5.79 1.78
CA LEU A 28 12.09 -5.62 1.24
C LEU A 28 12.14 -5.73 -0.28
N TYR A 29 11.43 -6.71 -0.82
CA TYR A 29 11.30 -6.89 -2.27
C TYR A 29 9.94 -6.41 -2.73
N TYR A 30 9.91 -5.53 -3.73
CA TYR A 30 8.67 -5.11 -4.36
C TYR A 30 7.89 -6.33 -4.85
N ARG A 31 6.59 -6.37 -4.55
CA ARG A 31 5.70 -7.45 -4.97
C ARG A 31 4.67 -6.97 -5.97
N LYS A 32 3.93 -5.91 -5.61
CA LYS A 32 2.89 -5.33 -6.45
C LYS A 32 2.41 -3.99 -5.93
N THR A 33 1.78 -3.24 -6.81
CA THR A 33 0.97 -2.07 -6.48
C THR A 33 -0.50 -2.46 -6.45
N LEU A 34 -1.23 -1.94 -5.48
CA LEU A 34 -2.67 -2.12 -5.31
C LEU A 34 -3.34 -0.75 -5.32
N LEU A 35 -4.46 -0.64 -6.01
CA LEU A 35 -5.41 0.45 -5.82
C LEU A 35 -6.53 -0.09 -4.94
N ILE A 36 -6.75 0.52 -3.78
CA ILE A 36 -7.82 0.14 -2.85
C ILE A 36 -8.92 1.20 -2.95
N PRO A 37 -10.10 0.85 -3.49
CA PRO A 37 -11.23 1.76 -3.55
C PRO A 37 -11.66 2.28 -2.17
N ALA A 38 -12.32 3.44 -2.15
CA ALA A 38 -12.93 3.98 -0.93
C ALA A 38 -13.87 2.96 -0.25
N GLY A 39 -13.73 2.75 1.05
CA GLY A 39 -14.54 1.83 1.85
C GLY A 39 -14.09 0.36 1.79
N GLU A 40 -13.16 0.00 0.91
CA GLU A 40 -12.73 -1.38 0.75
C GLU A 40 -11.63 -1.82 1.72
N ARG A 41 -11.43 -3.14 1.78
CA ARG A 41 -10.44 -3.80 2.63
C ARG A 41 -9.62 -4.77 1.84
N TYR A 42 -8.32 -4.76 2.09
CA TYR A 42 -7.38 -5.71 1.52
C TYR A 42 -6.61 -6.45 2.61
N ASN A 43 -6.55 -7.78 2.50
CA ASN A 43 -5.78 -8.61 3.40
C ASN A 43 -4.40 -8.91 2.79
N CYS A 44 -3.34 -8.45 3.46
CA CYS A 44 -1.96 -8.78 3.14
C CYS A 44 -1.55 -10.04 3.92
N PRO A 45 -1.11 -11.12 3.25
CA PRO A 45 -0.57 -12.33 3.89
C PRO A 45 0.62 -12.04 4.83
N THR A 46 0.93 -13.00 5.72
CA THR A 46 2.14 -12.97 6.55
C THR A 46 3.39 -12.80 5.67
N TRP A 47 4.40 -12.09 6.20
CA TRP A 47 5.66 -11.73 5.50
C TRP A 47 5.53 -10.68 4.40
N GLN A 48 4.41 -9.96 4.35
CA GLN A 48 4.26 -8.79 3.50
C GLN A 48 4.30 -7.52 4.34
N SER A 49 4.94 -6.49 3.79
CA SER A 49 4.93 -5.11 4.27
C SER A 49 4.15 -4.26 3.28
N ALA A 50 3.50 -3.20 3.74
CA ALA A 50 2.69 -2.35 2.89
C ALA A 50 2.97 -0.88 3.18
N VAL A 51 3.17 -0.11 2.11
CA VAL A 51 3.30 1.35 2.15
C VAL A 51 2.04 1.94 1.55
N LYS A 52 1.30 2.73 2.33
CA LYS A 52 0.07 3.40 1.92
C LYS A 52 0.40 4.80 1.42
N ILE A 53 0.01 5.10 0.19
CA ILE A 53 0.29 6.38 -0.48
C ILE A 53 -1.04 7.08 -0.71
N TYR A 54 -1.24 8.19 -0.02
CA TYR A 54 -2.35 9.09 -0.25
C TYR A 54 -1.92 10.10 -1.31
N ALA A 55 -2.38 9.91 -2.54
CA ALA A 55 -2.19 10.90 -3.57
C ALA A 55 -3.04 12.13 -3.20
N TRP A 56 -2.39 13.29 -3.13
CA TRP A 56 -3.06 14.57 -3.06
C TRP A 56 -3.13 15.13 -4.49
N GLU A 57 -4.22 15.83 -4.82
CA GLU A 57 -4.28 16.57 -6.08
C GLU A 57 -3.10 17.55 -6.12
N ALA A 58 -2.29 17.54 -7.18
CA ALA A 58 -1.31 18.60 -7.35
C ALA A 58 -2.09 19.91 -7.44
N ASP A 59 -1.74 20.91 -6.61
CA ASP A 59 -2.39 22.22 -6.64
C ASP A 59 -2.52 22.66 -8.10
N SER A 60 -3.74 22.96 -8.53
CA SER A 60 -4.08 23.45 -9.87
C SER A 60 -3.60 24.89 -10.07
N SER A 61 -2.34 25.14 -9.74
CA SER A 61 -1.63 26.39 -9.96
C SER A 61 -0.55 26.17 -11.02
N ASN A 62 -1.00 26.22 -12.28
CA ASN A 62 -0.33 26.84 -13.44
C ASN A 62 -0.63 26.07 -14.73
N GLY A 63 -1.58 26.62 -15.48
CA GLY A 63 -1.90 26.33 -16.87
C GLY A 63 -2.85 27.40 -17.36
#